data_AF-A0A2C9YQH0-F1
#
_entry.id   AF-A0A2C9YQH0-F1
#
_cell.length_a   1.000
_cell.length_b   1.000
_cell.length_c   1.000
_cell.angle_alpha   90.00
_cell.angle_beta   90.00
_cell.angle_gamma   90.00
#
_symmetry.space_group_name_H-M   'P 1'
#
loop_
_entity.id
_entity.type
_entity.pdbx_description
1 polymer ?
#
loop_
_entity_poly.entity_id
_entity_poly.type
_entity_poly.pdbx_seq_one_letter_code
_entity_poly.pdbx_strand_id
1 'polypeptide(L)'
;MFEHYIPLLDKQNGEPTTKLLKKIIDEFEPLKQRMINRYERYKASEKGVPIFTREFKGDGNKDKVNNKLNNDFFSEIIDTKIGYMFGLPISYSLDHEDEEVLKRIQDFLKANHTEDADAETGKFASICGYGARLLYHDKEGIEKVMNIKPYEAIFLTNSSIAEPKYAIRYYPIKVIDGDDFKDGYKVEFYNDTQIIEYTGEDLGKLKETNRITNLYKGVPLIGFPNNEELQGDVDKALSLIEGYDRALSDVNSEIEQFRLAYMVFKGVEVDDETIEKLKKTGALEVGDEGDASFLTKDLNDDILEHHLDRLEKNICRFTKHVNLSDESFGGNLTGVAIRYKLLALETKSGTLEMKFTKSLRQQFKLLFDAWNLRSNKAELDYLCMTFQFTRNLPANLSDEADVQSKLQGLISEETRLSMLSVVPDPKAELQKMKEEEVDSIDLDTVHKGGENDGMGQEAETPPKDRGRTGKGDSLPV
;
A
#
# COMPACT_ATOMS: atom_id res chain seq x y z
N MET A 1 6.36 -11.52 18.00
CA MET A 1 6.53 -10.16 18.60
C MET A 1 6.07 -10.19 20.06
N PHE A 2 6.86 -9.67 21.01
CA PHE A 2 6.55 -9.66 22.46
C PHE A 2 6.17 -11.03 23.05
N GLU A 3 6.78 -12.10 22.54
CA GLU A 3 6.43 -13.50 22.85
C GLU A 3 6.68 -13.88 24.29
N HIS A 4 7.72 -13.30 24.91
CA HIS A 4 8.09 -13.55 26.31
C HIS A 4 7.03 -13.10 27.31
N TYR A 5 6.09 -12.23 26.92
CA TYR A 5 4.98 -11.80 27.77
C TYR A 5 3.78 -12.74 27.75
N ILE A 6 3.64 -13.57 26.70
CA ILE A 6 2.50 -14.50 26.56
C ILE A 6 2.40 -15.47 27.75
N PRO A 7 3.47 -16.16 28.19
CA PRO A 7 3.38 -17.06 29.34
C PRO A 7 3.06 -16.35 30.66
N LEU A 8 3.35 -15.05 30.77
CA LEU A 8 3.02 -14.25 31.96
C LEU A 8 1.53 -13.92 32.00
N LEU A 9 0.93 -13.59 30.86
CA LEU A 9 -0.50 -13.39 30.70
C LEU A 9 -1.26 -14.71 30.88
N ASP A 10 -0.78 -15.81 30.31
CA ASP A 10 -1.38 -17.13 30.45
C ASP A 10 -1.49 -17.59 31.91
N LYS A 11 -0.47 -17.29 32.74
CA LYS A 11 -0.49 -17.56 34.19
C LYS A 11 -1.53 -16.74 34.95
N GLN A 12 -1.99 -15.64 34.37
CA GLN A 12 -3.02 -14.75 34.91
C GLN A 12 -4.36 -14.96 34.19
N ASN A 13 -4.62 -16.18 33.68
CA ASN A 13 -5.84 -16.54 32.93
C ASN A 13 -6.09 -15.64 31.70
N GLY A 14 -5.02 -15.12 31.07
CA GLY A 14 -5.14 -14.23 29.92
C GLY A 14 -5.55 -12.80 30.26
N GLU A 15 -5.51 -12.42 31.55
CA GLU A 15 -5.78 -11.05 32.00
C GLU A 15 -4.48 -10.30 32.32
N PRO A 16 -4.34 -9.04 31.88
CA PRO A 16 -3.15 -8.26 32.15
C PRO A 16 -3.24 -7.56 33.51
N THR A 17 -2.11 -7.41 34.18
CA THR A 17 -1.98 -6.44 35.29
C THR A 17 -1.50 -5.09 34.76
N THR A 18 -1.89 -4.00 35.43
CA THR A 18 -1.44 -2.63 35.05
C THR A 18 0.09 -2.51 35.01
N LYS A 19 0.78 -3.19 35.94
CA LYS A 19 2.25 -3.29 35.96
C LYS A 19 2.82 -4.00 34.72
N LEU A 20 2.13 -5.02 34.21
CA LEU A 20 2.53 -5.75 33.01
C LEU A 20 2.26 -4.93 31.75
N LEU A 21 1.10 -4.28 31.64
CA LEU A 21 0.77 -3.37 30.54
C LEU A 21 1.82 -2.27 30.40
N LYS A 22 2.16 -1.61 31.53
CA LYS A 22 3.20 -0.58 31.54
C LYS A 22 4.52 -1.11 30.98
N LYS A 23 4.97 -2.30 31.41
CA LYS A 23 6.22 -2.89 30.92
C LYS A 23 6.20 -3.15 29.41
N ILE A 24 5.09 -3.68 28.89
CA ILE A 24 4.94 -3.95 27.46
C ILE A 24 4.98 -2.63 26.66
N ILE A 25 4.27 -1.61 27.14
CA ILE A 25 4.22 -0.29 26.49
C ILE A 25 5.59 0.40 26.54
N ASP A 26 6.29 0.34 27.68
CA ASP A 26 7.63 0.90 27.83
C ASP A 26 8.63 0.20 26.88
N GLU A 27 8.53 -1.13 26.70
CA GLU A 27 9.37 -1.89 25.74
C GLU A 27 9.01 -1.60 24.27
N PHE A 28 7.76 -1.23 24.00
CA PHE A 28 7.30 -0.84 22.67
C PHE A 28 7.70 0.59 22.26
N GLU A 29 8.01 1.47 23.23
CA GLU A 29 8.27 2.88 22.97
C GLU A 29 9.37 3.15 21.90
N PRO A 30 10.52 2.43 21.86
CA PRO A 30 11.50 2.62 20.80
C PRO A 30 10.95 2.29 19.39
N LEU A 31 10.13 1.23 19.30
CA LEU A 31 9.49 0.83 18.04
C LEU A 31 8.43 1.85 17.62
N LYS A 32 7.65 2.36 18.58
CA LYS A 32 6.70 3.45 18.40
C LYS A 32 7.38 4.71 17.84
N GLN A 33 8.48 5.15 18.44
CA GLN A 33 9.24 6.32 17.99
C GLN A 33 9.81 6.11 16.58
N ARG A 34 10.32 4.91 16.28
CA ARG A 34 10.74 4.55 14.91
C ARG A 34 9.59 4.76 13.92
N MET A 35 8.41 4.19 14.20
CA MET A 35 7.24 4.29 13.32
C MET A 35 6.75 5.73 13.14
N ILE A 36 6.70 6.51 14.22
CA ILE A 36 6.36 7.95 14.15
C ILE A 36 7.37 8.69 13.27
N ASN A 37 8.67 8.47 13.47
CA ASN A 37 9.70 9.12 12.66
C ASN A 37 9.60 8.77 11.17
N ARG A 38 9.28 7.52 10.83
CA ARG A 38 9.03 7.12 9.43
C ARG A 38 7.80 7.78 8.84
N TYR A 39 6.73 7.88 9.62
CA TYR A 39 5.52 8.57 9.19
C TYR A 39 5.73 10.08 9.03
N GLU A 40 6.49 10.72 9.91
CA GLU A 40 6.88 12.12 9.76
C GLU A 40 7.81 12.36 8.56
N ARG A 41 8.70 11.40 8.25
CA ARG A 41 9.55 11.42 7.04
C ARG A 41 8.71 11.30 5.78
N TYR A 42 7.74 10.38 5.75
CA TYR A 42 6.79 10.23 4.64
C TYR A 42 5.99 11.51 4.37
N LYS A 43 5.56 12.22 5.43
CA LYS A 43 4.87 13.51 5.29
C LYS A 43 5.76 14.67 4.84
N ALA A 44 7.06 14.42 4.62
CA ALA A 44 8.07 15.45 4.39
C ALA A 44 8.03 16.60 5.43
N SER A 45 7.71 16.28 6.68
CA SER A 45 7.58 17.30 7.73
C SER A 45 8.94 17.84 8.18
N GLU A 46 8.97 19.06 8.74
CA GLU A 46 10.19 19.66 9.32
C GLU A 46 10.88 18.77 10.35
N LYS A 47 10.11 18.01 11.14
CA LYS A 47 10.63 17.09 12.17
C LYS A 47 11.08 15.76 11.61
N GLY A 48 10.48 15.32 10.49
CA GLY A 48 10.76 14.02 9.88
C GLY A 48 11.94 14.03 8.91
N VAL A 49 12.26 15.19 8.33
CA VAL A 49 13.29 15.35 7.29
C VAL A 49 14.58 15.92 7.91
N PRO A 50 15.67 15.14 8.04
CA PRO A 50 16.88 15.59 8.73
C PRO A 50 17.54 16.82 8.09
N ILE A 51 17.48 16.97 6.76
CA ILE A 51 18.14 18.09 6.07
C ILE A 51 17.54 19.45 6.47
N PHE A 52 16.26 19.51 6.84
CA PHE A 52 15.61 20.76 7.26
C PHE A 52 16.14 21.31 8.59
N THR A 53 16.61 20.44 9.48
CA THR A 53 17.17 20.84 10.79
C THR A 53 18.69 20.95 10.79
N ARG A 54 19.34 20.74 9.64
CA ARG A 54 20.80 20.81 9.51
C ARG A 54 21.34 22.20 9.84
N GLU A 55 22.38 22.23 10.68
CA GLU A 55 23.23 23.38 10.94
C GLU A 55 24.70 23.01 10.76
N PHE A 56 25.52 23.94 10.27
CA PHE A 56 26.97 23.74 10.18
C PHE A 56 27.59 23.81 11.58
N LYS A 57 28.34 22.78 11.97
CA LYS A 57 29.05 22.76 13.26
C LYS A 57 30.30 23.65 13.16
N GLY A 58 30.46 24.59 14.10
CA GLY A 58 31.78 25.14 14.45
C GLY A 58 32.08 26.59 14.09
N ASP A 59 31.19 27.34 13.45
CA ASP A 59 31.39 28.78 13.27
C ASP A 59 30.11 29.50 13.64
N GLY A 60 30.18 30.45 14.59
CA GLY A 60 29.08 31.37 14.90
C GLY A 60 28.67 32.29 13.75
N ASN A 61 29.08 32.00 12.51
CA ASN A 61 28.69 32.71 11.30
C ASN A 61 27.31 32.23 10.84
N LYS A 62 26.29 32.98 11.24
CA LYS A 62 24.94 32.92 10.66
C LYS A 62 24.89 33.30 9.18
N ASP A 63 26.01 33.77 8.61
CA ASP A 63 26.10 34.33 7.26
C ASP A 63 26.58 33.32 6.20
N LYS A 64 26.91 32.08 6.58
CA LYS A 64 27.22 31.02 5.59
C LYS A 64 25.93 30.47 5.00
N VAL A 65 25.84 30.47 3.67
CA VAL A 65 24.71 29.91 2.93
C VAL A 65 24.57 28.42 3.27
N ASN A 66 23.39 28.02 3.71
CA ASN A 66 23.05 26.67 4.11
C ASN A 66 21.70 26.29 3.49
N ASN A 67 21.74 26.00 2.18
CA ASN A 67 20.56 25.56 1.46
C ASN A 67 20.17 24.15 1.90
N LYS A 68 18.86 23.90 1.98
CA LYS A 68 18.29 22.66 2.53
C LYS A 68 17.28 22.10 1.54
N LEU A 69 17.77 21.28 0.61
CA LEU A 69 16.96 20.65 -0.43
C LEU A 69 16.60 19.23 0.01
N ASN A 70 15.30 18.93 0.04
CA ASN A 70 14.77 17.60 0.29
C ASN A 70 14.29 17.00 -1.02
N ASN A 71 14.86 15.84 -1.39
CA ASN A 71 14.37 15.03 -2.48
C ASN A 71 13.51 13.93 -1.86
N ASP A 72 12.20 14.00 -2.09
CA ASP A 72 11.23 13.17 -1.39
C ASP A 72 11.11 11.75 -1.97
N PHE A 73 12.26 11.08 -2.13
CA PHE A 73 12.33 9.67 -2.49
C PHE A 73 11.52 8.81 -1.53
N PHE A 74 11.37 9.22 -0.27
CA PHE A 74 10.65 8.43 0.72
C PHE A 74 9.18 8.28 0.35
N SER A 75 8.47 9.38 0.08
CA SER A 75 7.05 9.31 -0.30
C SER A 75 6.90 8.66 -1.68
N GLU A 76 7.72 9.04 -2.65
CA GLU A 76 7.66 8.52 -4.02
C GLU A 76 7.76 6.98 -4.09
N ILE A 77 8.70 6.39 -3.33
CA ILE A 77 8.89 4.94 -3.28
C ILE A 77 7.66 4.22 -2.70
N ILE A 78 7.03 4.83 -1.69
CA ILE A 78 5.84 4.29 -1.03
C ILE A 78 4.64 4.43 -1.96
N ASP A 79 4.38 5.64 -2.44
CA ASP A 79 3.21 5.98 -3.26
C ASP A 79 3.21 5.21 -4.58
N THR A 80 4.38 4.98 -5.18
CA THR A 80 4.50 4.13 -6.37
C THR A 80 4.03 2.70 -6.10
N LYS A 81 4.43 2.10 -4.96
CA LYS A 81 3.98 0.75 -4.61
C LYS A 81 2.50 0.72 -4.28
N ILE A 82 2.00 1.71 -3.54
CA ILE A 82 0.59 1.78 -3.15
C ILE A 82 -0.30 2.01 -4.37
N GLY A 83 0.05 2.94 -5.26
CA GLY A 83 -0.64 3.16 -6.52
C GLY A 83 -0.60 1.94 -7.44
N TYR A 84 0.51 1.21 -7.46
CA TYR A 84 0.65 -0.03 -8.24
C TYR A 84 -0.22 -1.18 -7.72
N MET A 85 -0.34 -1.33 -6.39
CA MET A 85 -1.06 -2.46 -5.77
C MET A 85 -2.53 -2.19 -5.44
N PHE A 86 -2.84 -0.99 -4.97
CA PHE A 86 -4.14 -0.58 -4.44
C PHE A 86 -4.77 0.56 -5.26
N GLY A 87 -4.15 0.95 -6.39
CA GLY A 87 -4.76 1.92 -7.31
C GLY A 87 -6.04 1.39 -7.95
N LEU A 88 -6.18 0.06 -8.03
CA LEU A 88 -7.45 -0.61 -8.30
C LEU A 88 -7.90 -1.33 -7.02
N PRO A 89 -9.19 -1.27 -6.65
CA PRO A 89 -9.72 -1.97 -5.48
C PRO A 89 -9.43 -3.47 -5.50
N ILE A 90 -9.23 -4.05 -4.31
CA ILE A 90 -9.15 -5.51 -4.15
C ILE A 90 -10.53 -6.10 -4.46
N SER A 91 -10.57 -7.12 -5.33
CA SER A 91 -11.79 -7.87 -5.56
C SER A 91 -11.97 -8.92 -4.47
N TYR A 92 -13.15 -8.91 -3.85
CA TYR A 92 -13.57 -9.84 -2.80
C TYR A 92 -14.65 -10.76 -3.37
N SER A 93 -14.37 -12.05 -3.47
CA SER A 93 -15.30 -13.04 -4.03
C SER A 93 -15.44 -14.27 -3.14
N LEU A 94 -16.51 -15.03 -3.38
CA LEU A 94 -16.77 -16.32 -2.74
C LEU A 94 -16.59 -17.44 -3.75
N ASP A 95 -16.07 -18.58 -3.31
CA ASP A 95 -15.91 -19.78 -4.14
C ASP A 95 -17.26 -20.43 -4.51
N HIS A 96 -18.35 -20.07 -3.81
CA HIS A 96 -19.70 -20.56 -4.04
C HIS A 96 -20.68 -19.39 -4.20
N GLU A 97 -21.72 -19.59 -5.02
CA GLU A 97 -22.77 -18.60 -5.26
C GLU A 97 -23.79 -18.59 -4.11
N ASP A 98 -23.41 -18.02 -2.98
CA ASP A 98 -24.34 -17.62 -1.91
C ASP A 98 -24.61 -16.11 -2.02
N GLU A 99 -25.70 -15.75 -2.71
CA GLU A 99 -26.06 -14.36 -2.98
C GLU A 99 -26.35 -13.55 -1.71
N GLU A 100 -26.91 -14.17 -0.67
CA GLU A 100 -27.25 -13.48 0.57
C GLU A 100 -25.98 -13.08 1.33
N VAL A 101 -25.03 -14.03 1.41
CA VAL A 101 -23.73 -13.81 2.04
C VAL A 101 -22.90 -12.82 1.26
N LEU A 102 -22.87 -12.96 -0.07
CA LEU A 102 -22.15 -12.04 -0.95
C LEU A 102 -22.67 -10.61 -0.78
N LYS A 103 -24.01 -10.44 -0.75
CA LYS A 103 -24.63 -9.14 -0.51
C LYS A 103 -24.25 -8.58 0.85
N ARG A 104 -24.29 -9.39 1.91
CA ARG A 104 -23.88 -8.96 3.27
C ARG A 104 -22.42 -8.52 3.32
N ILE A 105 -21.53 -9.22 2.61
CA ILE A 105 -20.11 -8.84 2.47
C ILE A 105 -20.00 -7.53 1.71
N GLN A 106 -20.68 -7.37 0.57
CA GLN A 106 -20.66 -6.13 -0.19
C GLN A 106 -21.17 -4.93 0.62
N ASP A 107 -22.23 -5.11 1.40
CA ASP A 107 -22.77 -4.09 2.30
C ASP A 107 -21.75 -3.73 3.39
N PHE A 108 -21.07 -4.73 3.97
CA PHE A 108 -19.97 -4.52 4.93
C PHE A 108 -18.79 -3.75 4.29
N LEU A 109 -18.35 -4.14 3.09
CA LEU A 109 -17.24 -3.48 2.38
C LEU A 109 -17.58 -2.01 2.10
N LYS A 110 -18.79 -1.74 1.57
CA LYS A 110 -19.28 -0.39 1.29
C LYS A 110 -19.41 0.46 2.55
N ALA A 111 -20.00 -0.08 3.62
CA ALA A 111 -20.21 0.64 4.86
C ALA A 111 -18.90 1.09 5.55
N ASN A 112 -17.79 0.40 5.26
CA ASN A 112 -16.47 0.69 5.83
C ASN A 112 -15.52 1.37 4.84
N HIS A 113 -15.95 1.69 3.61
CA HIS A 113 -15.11 2.22 2.55
C HIS A 113 -13.79 1.43 2.41
N THR A 114 -13.89 0.10 2.30
CA THR A 114 -12.73 -0.78 2.42
C THR A 114 -11.63 -0.54 1.40
N GLU A 115 -11.96 0.03 0.23
CA GLU A 115 -10.98 0.40 -0.80
C GLU A 115 -9.93 1.39 -0.26
N ASP A 116 -10.40 2.48 0.37
CA ASP A 116 -9.54 3.46 1.06
C ASP A 116 -8.83 2.80 2.25
N ALA A 117 -9.57 2.02 3.04
CA ALA A 117 -8.98 1.34 4.19
C ALA A 117 -7.84 0.40 3.76
N ASP A 118 -7.95 -0.30 2.63
CA ASP A 118 -6.98 -1.23 2.05
C ASP A 118 -5.72 -0.50 1.61
N ALA A 119 -5.88 0.57 0.83
CA ALA A 119 -4.78 1.44 0.42
C ALA A 119 -4.03 2.03 1.63
N GLU A 120 -4.75 2.59 2.61
CA GLU A 120 -4.16 3.19 3.81
C GLU A 120 -3.46 2.15 4.69
N THR A 121 -4.00 0.93 4.81
CA THR A 121 -3.37 -0.16 5.56
C THR A 121 -2.08 -0.61 4.88
N GLY A 122 -2.10 -0.77 3.56
CA GLY A 122 -0.91 -1.09 2.76
C GLY A 122 0.15 0.01 2.86
N LYS A 123 -0.27 1.29 2.87
CA LYS A 123 0.61 2.45 3.04
C LYS A 123 1.27 2.43 4.41
N PHE A 124 0.49 2.25 5.48
CA PHE A 124 1.04 2.12 6.84
C PHE A 124 2.00 0.94 6.96
N ALA A 125 1.68 -0.22 6.38
CA ALA A 125 2.59 -1.35 6.34
C ALA A 125 3.92 -0.99 5.64
N SER A 126 3.85 -0.33 4.49
CA SER A 126 5.02 0.04 3.71
C SER A 126 5.88 1.11 4.40
N ILE A 127 5.30 2.02 5.19
CA ILE A 127 6.02 3.06 5.94
C ILE A 127 6.58 2.54 7.27
N CYS A 128 5.73 1.92 8.09
CA CYS A 128 6.02 1.60 9.49
C CYS A 128 6.53 0.16 9.69
N GLY A 129 6.35 -0.70 8.68
CA GLY A 129 6.63 -2.14 8.70
C GLY A 129 5.39 -3.01 8.90
N TYR A 130 4.32 -2.46 9.46
CA TYR A 130 3.00 -3.09 9.50
C TYR A 130 1.87 -2.05 9.57
N GLY A 131 0.70 -2.43 9.06
CA GLY A 131 -0.59 -1.76 9.28
C GLY A 131 -1.36 -2.45 10.40
N ALA A 132 -2.40 -1.80 10.93
CA ALA A 132 -3.26 -2.40 11.93
C ALA A 132 -4.73 -2.07 11.64
N ARG A 133 -5.62 -3.03 11.85
CA ARG A 133 -7.07 -2.85 11.77
C ARG A 133 -7.77 -3.39 12.99
N LEU A 134 -8.80 -2.68 13.43
CA LEU A 134 -9.64 -3.11 14.52
C LEU A 134 -11.04 -3.44 13.99
N LEU A 135 -11.49 -4.66 14.24
CA LEU A 135 -12.91 -5.02 14.15
C LEU A 135 -13.61 -4.59 15.45
N TYR A 136 -14.74 -3.89 15.31
CA TYR A 136 -15.52 -3.43 16.44
C TYR A 136 -17.00 -3.42 16.12
N HIS A 137 -17.84 -3.39 17.15
CA HIS A 137 -19.26 -3.16 17.00
C HIS A 137 -19.54 -1.68 17.18
N ASP A 138 -20.29 -1.09 16.26
CA ASP A 138 -20.72 0.30 16.41
C ASP A 138 -21.84 0.43 17.46
N LYS A 139 -22.39 1.64 17.60
CA LYS A 139 -23.43 1.93 18.60
C LYS A 139 -24.74 1.17 18.35
N GLU A 140 -24.96 0.69 17.12
CA GLU A 140 -26.12 -0.11 16.73
C GLU A 140 -25.84 -1.62 16.83
N GLY A 141 -24.62 -1.99 17.25
CA GLY A 141 -24.20 -3.38 17.35
C GLY A 141 -23.84 -4.01 15.99
N ILE A 142 -23.59 -3.19 14.96
CA ILE A 142 -23.19 -3.65 13.63
C ILE A 142 -21.66 -3.74 13.57
N GLU A 143 -21.14 -4.83 13.00
CA GLU A 143 -19.71 -5.04 12.86
C GLU A 143 -19.11 -4.06 11.83
N LYS A 144 -18.06 -3.36 12.23
CA LYS A 144 -17.29 -2.41 11.42
C LYS A 144 -15.80 -2.66 11.56
N VAL A 145 -15.03 -2.14 10.61
CA VAL A 145 -13.58 -2.17 10.61
C VAL A 145 -13.04 -0.75 10.52
N MET A 146 -11.99 -0.46 11.27
CA MET A 146 -11.26 0.81 11.16
C MET A 146 -9.76 0.58 11.14
N ASN A 147 -9.05 1.43 10.39
CA ASN A 147 -7.60 1.46 10.43
C ASN A 147 -7.14 2.10 11.73
N ILE A 148 -6.17 1.45 12.38
CA ILE A 148 -5.49 1.96 13.56
C ILE A 148 -4.10 2.38 13.15
N LYS A 149 -3.65 3.51 13.70
CA LYS A 149 -2.27 3.96 13.52
C LYS A 149 -1.32 2.86 14.04
N PRO A 150 -0.34 2.38 13.27
CA PRO A 150 0.51 1.26 13.68
C PRO A 150 1.23 1.48 15.01
N TYR A 151 1.64 2.73 15.27
CA TYR A 151 2.29 3.16 16.51
C TYR A 151 1.36 3.25 17.73
N GLU A 152 0.09 2.91 17.58
CA GLU A 152 -0.86 2.72 18.69
C GLU A 152 -1.15 1.23 18.93
N ALA A 153 -0.76 0.33 18.02
CA ALA A 153 -1.12 -1.10 18.07
C ALA A 153 0.11 -1.98 18.39
N ILE A 154 -0.02 -2.79 19.43
CA ILE A 154 0.98 -3.74 19.91
C ILE A 154 0.42 -5.15 19.79
N PHE A 155 1.18 -6.06 19.19
CA PHE A 155 0.76 -7.45 18.97
C PHE A 155 1.64 -8.40 19.77
N LEU A 156 1.02 -9.30 20.54
CA LEU A 156 1.68 -10.39 21.24
C LEU A 156 1.37 -11.69 20.52
N THR A 157 2.37 -12.26 19.87
CA THR A 157 2.18 -13.43 18.99
C THR A 157 3.45 -14.26 18.89
N ASN A 158 3.29 -15.59 18.86
CA ASN A 158 4.35 -16.58 18.65
C ASN A 158 4.64 -16.88 17.17
N SER A 159 3.79 -16.40 16.27
CA SER A 159 3.87 -16.77 14.84
C SER A 159 3.82 -15.54 13.95
N SER A 160 2.70 -14.82 13.94
CA SER A 160 2.47 -13.72 13.03
C SER A 160 1.53 -12.71 13.65
N ILE A 161 1.77 -11.42 13.38
CA ILE A 161 0.90 -10.34 13.85
C ILE A 161 -0.49 -10.36 13.17
N ALA A 162 -0.65 -11.14 12.09
CA ALA A 162 -1.95 -11.40 11.48
C ALA A 162 -2.88 -12.17 12.43
N GLU A 163 -2.32 -13.09 13.23
CA GLU A 163 -3.07 -13.95 14.16
C GLU A 163 -2.49 -13.79 15.57
N PRO A 164 -2.68 -12.62 16.21
CA PRO A 164 -2.11 -12.38 17.53
C PRO A 164 -2.88 -13.15 18.61
N LYS A 165 -2.16 -13.60 19.64
CA LYS A 165 -2.78 -14.23 20.81
C LYS A 165 -3.37 -13.19 21.76
N TYR A 166 -2.66 -12.07 21.92
CA TYR A 166 -3.15 -10.89 22.60
C TYR A 166 -2.76 -9.65 21.80
N ALA A 167 -3.51 -8.57 21.95
CA ALA A 167 -3.12 -7.29 21.38
C ALA A 167 -3.45 -6.15 22.34
N ILE A 168 -2.75 -5.04 22.19
CA ILE A 168 -2.95 -3.82 22.98
C ILE A 168 -3.06 -2.66 22.02
N ARG A 169 -4.08 -1.82 22.22
CA ARG A 169 -4.13 -0.49 21.62
C ARG A 169 -3.88 0.55 22.70
N TYR A 170 -2.93 1.46 22.45
CA TYR A 170 -2.50 2.48 23.40
C TYR A 170 -2.38 3.84 22.71
N TYR A 171 -3.11 4.83 23.21
CA TYR A 171 -3.12 6.17 22.63
C TYR A 171 -3.39 7.26 23.69
N PRO A 172 -2.85 8.48 23.47
CA PRO A 172 -3.10 9.60 24.37
C PRO A 172 -4.55 10.09 24.26
N ILE A 173 -5.13 10.49 25.39
CA ILE A 173 -6.44 11.11 25.49
C ILE A 173 -6.39 12.31 26.43
N LYS A 174 -7.44 13.13 26.42
CA LYS A 174 -7.69 14.12 27.47
C LYS A 174 -8.62 13.51 28.52
N VAL A 175 -8.23 13.57 29.79
CA VAL A 175 -9.02 13.11 30.93
C VAL A 175 -9.54 14.34 31.68
N ILE A 176 -10.81 14.31 32.09
CA ILE A 176 -11.43 15.35 32.91
C ILE A 176 -11.10 15.04 34.38
N ASP A 177 -10.49 16.00 35.08
CA ASP A 177 -10.24 15.94 36.52
C ASP A 177 -10.72 17.24 37.17
N GLY A 178 -11.93 17.22 37.74
CA GLY A 178 -12.63 18.43 38.19
C GLY A 178 -13.10 19.28 37.00
N ASP A 179 -12.72 20.55 36.97
CA ASP A 179 -13.03 21.51 35.89
C ASP A 179 -11.93 21.59 34.80
N ASP A 180 -10.79 20.92 34.98
CA ASP A 180 -9.64 20.98 34.08
C ASP A 180 -9.46 19.71 33.22
N PHE A 181 -8.92 19.88 32.02
CA PHE A 181 -8.48 18.78 31.16
C PHE A 181 -7.00 18.49 31.39
N LYS A 182 -6.68 17.25 31.75
CA LYS A 182 -5.30 16.75 31.83
C LYS A 182 -4.99 15.80 30.69
N ASP A 183 -3.71 15.71 30.34
CA ASP A 183 -3.22 14.64 29.48
C ASP A 183 -3.30 13.30 30.22
N GLY A 184 -3.72 12.27 29.50
CA GLY A 184 -3.76 10.91 29.99
C GLY A 184 -3.70 9.92 28.84
N TYR A 185 -3.95 8.66 29.18
CA TYR A 185 -3.83 7.55 28.24
C TYR A 185 -5.01 6.61 28.35
N LYS A 186 -5.44 6.10 27.20
CA LYS A 186 -6.33 4.94 27.12
C LYS A 186 -5.52 3.73 26.65
N VAL A 187 -5.74 2.61 27.31
CA VAL A 187 -5.16 1.31 26.96
C VAL A 187 -6.30 0.31 26.81
N GLU A 188 -6.41 -0.31 25.65
CA GLU A 188 -7.39 -1.33 25.33
C GLU A 188 -6.63 -2.65 25.16
N PHE A 189 -6.88 -3.61 26.04
CA PHE A 189 -6.30 -4.95 25.96
C PHE A 189 -7.32 -5.91 25.35
N TYR A 190 -6.87 -6.67 24.35
CA TYR A 190 -7.69 -7.60 23.60
C TYR A 190 -7.18 -9.03 23.78
N ASN A 191 -8.06 -9.93 24.21
CA ASN A 191 -7.87 -11.37 24.11
C ASN A 191 -9.04 -11.99 23.33
N ASP A 192 -9.10 -13.31 23.24
CA ASP A 192 -10.12 -14.07 22.50
C ASP A 192 -11.54 -13.99 23.09
N THR A 193 -11.67 -13.60 24.36
CA THR A 193 -12.92 -13.68 25.14
C THR A 193 -13.39 -12.34 25.69
N GLN A 194 -12.49 -11.37 25.85
CA GLN A 194 -12.71 -10.11 26.53
C GLN A 194 -11.88 -8.97 25.90
N ILE A 195 -12.44 -7.77 26.03
CA ILE A 195 -11.79 -6.50 25.76
C ILE A 195 -11.82 -5.72 27.07
N ILE A 196 -10.65 -5.36 27.59
CA ILE A 196 -10.52 -4.68 28.88
C ILE A 196 -9.93 -3.30 28.63
N GLU A 197 -10.64 -2.26 29.06
CA GLU A 197 -10.25 -0.87 28.87
C GLU A 197 -9.71 -0.28 30.17
N TYR A 198 -8.59 0.42 30.06
CA TYR A 198 -7.94 1.13 31.15
C TYR A 198 -7.74 2.59 30.78
N THR A 199 -7.92 3.47 31.76
CA THR A 199 -7.66 4.90 31.63
C THR A 199 -6.84 5.41 32.81
N GLY A 200 -5.93 6.35 32.58
CA GLY A 200 -5.18 7.01 33.65
C GLY A 200 -4.41 8.24 33.18
N GLU A 201 -4.02 9.11 34.12
CA GLU A 201 -3.15 10.27 33.85
C GLU A 201 -1.75 9.82 33.38
N ASP A 202 -1.29 8.67 33.86
CA ASP A 202 -0.02 8.06 33.48
C ASP A 202 -0.14 6.53 33.45
N LEU A 203 0.81 5.86 32.77
CA LEU A 203 0.84 4.39 32.64
C LEU A 203 0.97 3.64 33.98
N GLY A 204 1.44 4.30 35.04
CA GLY A 204 1.53 3.72 36.39
C GLY A 204 0.22 3.80 37.18
N LYS A 205 -0.70 4.68 36.79
CA LYS A 205 -2.00 4.93 37.44
C LYS A 205 -3.20 4.50 36.61
N LEU A 206 -3.01 3.55 35.68
CA LEU A 206 -4.10 2.97 34.90
C LEU A 206 -5.13 2.32 35.82
N LYS A 207 -6.41 2.65 35.60
CA LYS A 207 -7.56 2.03 36.25
C LYS A 207 -8.44 1.39 35.21
N GLU A 208 -8.93 0.19 35.48
CA GLU A 208 -9.93 -0.46 34.62
C GLU A 208 -11.19 0.41 34.62
N THR A 209 -11.64 0.82 33.44
CA THR A 209 -12.83 1.64 33.23
C THR A 209 -13.98 0.84 32.65
N ASN A 210 -13.68 -0.22 31.89
CA ASN A 210 -14.70 -1.00 31.22
C ASN A 210 -14.20 -2.41 30.91
N ARG A 211 -15.13 -3.36 30.81
CA ARG A 211 -14.88 -4.74 30.42
C ARG A 211 -16.01 -5.23 29.54
N ILE A 212 -15.66 -5.65 28.34
CA ILE A 212 -16.60 -6.01 27.27
C ILE A 212 -16.31 -7.46 26.86
N THR A 213 -17.36 -8.27 26.70
CA THR A 213 -17.23 -9.60 26.12
C THR A 213 -16.84 -9.50 24.65
N ASN A 214 -15.79 -10.22 24.26
CA ASN A 214 -15.38 -10.30 22.86
C ASN A 214 -16.25 -11.33 22.12
N LEU A 215 -16.89 -10.91 21.04
CA LEU A 215 -17.79 -11.75 20.24
C LEU A 215 -17.10 -12.41 19.02
N TYR A 216 -15.85 -12.01 18.72
CA TYR A 216 -15.13 -12.44 17.51
C TYR A 216 -14.40 -13.79 17.66
N LYS A 217 -14.52 -14.48 18.82
CA LYS A 217 -13.82 -15.75 19.14
C LYS A 217 -12.30 -15.73 18.92
N GLY A 218 -11.71 -14.54 18.93
CA GLY A 218 -10.30 -14.27 18.66
C GLY A 218 -10.02 -12.77 18.76
N VAL A 219 -8.75 -12.38 18.74
CA VAL A 219 -8.35 -10.98 18.94
C VAL A 219 -8.78 -10.10 17.75
N PRO A 220 -9.63 -9.07 17.94
CA PRO A 220 -10.18 -8.26 16.86
C PRO A 220 -9.23 -7.19 16.31
N LEU A 221 -8.09 -6.97 16.96
CA LEU A 221 -7.02 -6.11 16.47
C LEU A 221 -6.06 -6.96 15.64
N ILE A 222 -5.98 -6.71 14.34
CA ILE A 222 -5.29 -7.52 13.34
C ILE A 222 -4.12 -6.72 12.77
N GLY A 223 -2.93 -7.34 12.75
CA GLY A 223 -1.74 -6.76 12.13
C GLY A 223 -1.61 -7.14 10.66
N PHE A 224 -1.19 -6.19 9.83
CA PHE A 224 -0.93 -6.36 8.40
C PHE A 224 0.57 -6.17 8.15
N PRO A 225 1.39 -7.24 8.24
CA PRO A 225 2.83 -7.12 8.12
C PRO A 225 3.24 -6.80 6.68
N ASN A 226 4.23 -5.92 6.50
CA ASN A 226 4.81 -5.65 5.19
C ASN A 226 5.74 -6.79 4.74
N ASN A 227 6.48 -7.33 5.69
CA ASN A 227 7.40 -8.46 5.57
C ASN A 227 7.53 -9.12 6.96
N GLU A 228 8.27 -10.22 7.06
CA GLU A 228 8.43 -10.94 8.33
C GLU A 228 9.25 -10.14 9.36
N GLU A 229 10.20 -9.33 8.89
CA GLU A 229 11.04 -8.48 9.73
C GLU A 229 10.34 -7.24 10.28
N LEU A 230 9.09 -6.98 9.85
CA LEU A 230 8.30 -5.80 10.21
C LEU A 230 9.05 -4.49 9.95
N GLN A 231 9.69 -4.41 8.78
CA GLN A 231 10.43 -3.25 8.29
C GLN A 231 9.68 -2.53 7.18
N GLY A 232 9.79 -1.21 7.15
CA GLY A 232 9.31 -0.38 6.07
C GLY A 232 10.15 -0.57 4.80
N ASP A 233 9.58 -0.16 3.68
CA ASP A 233 10.17 -0.36 2.36
C ASP A 233 11.42 0.48 2.11
N VAL A 234 11.52 1.61 2.80
CA VAL A 234 12.62 2.58 2.66
C VAL A 234 13.69 2.40 3.75
N ASP A 235 13.42 1.60 4.79
CA ASP A 235 14.29 1.46 5.97
C ASP A 235 15.75 1.14 5.62
N LYS A 236 15.98 0.39 4.53
CA LYS A 236 17.32 -0.02 4.07
C LYS A 236 18.06 1.04 3.25
N ALA A 237 17.38 2.08 2.78
CA ALA A 237 17.94 3.10 1.89
C ALA A 237 17.99 4.51 2.52
N LEU A 238 17.52 4.69 3.75
CA LEU A 238 17.46 6.00 4.41
C LEU A 238 18.79 6.75 4.44
N SER A 239 19.88 6.06 4.78
CA SER A 239 21.21 6.67 4.81
C SER A 239 21.67 7.15 3.43
N LEU A 240 21.23 6.48 2.35
CA LEU A 240 21.51 6.90 0.98
C LEU A 240 20.68 8.12 0.60
N ILE A 241 19.39 8.14 0.96
CA ILE A 241 18.51 9.30 0.74
C ILE A 241 19.06 10.53 1.49
N GLU A 242 19.44 10.37 2.75
CA GLU A 242 20.07 11.45 3.54
C GLU A 242 21.44 11.86 2.97
N GLY A 243 22.18 10.93 2.36
CA GLY A 243 23.41 11.23 1.61
C GLY A 243 23.13 12.10 0.40
N TYR A 244 22.10 11.75 -0.38
CA TYR A 244 21.68 12.48 -1.56
C TYR A 244 21.20 13.89 -1.21
N ASP A 245 20.29 14.01 -0.24
CA ASP A 245 19.78 15.30 0.24
C ASP A 245 20.92 16.23 0.68
N ARG A 246 21.92 15.70 1.40
CA ARG A 246 23.09 16.47 1.83
C ARG A 246 23.97 16.88 0.66
N ALA A 247 24.32 15.97 -0.24
CA ALA A 247 25.17 16.26 -1.38
C ALA A 247 24.55 17.34 -2.28
N LEU A 248 23.26 17.22 -2.61
CA LEU A 248 22.57 18.21 -3.43
C LEU A 248 22.45 19.57 -2.72
N SER A 249 22.15 19.56 -1.42
CA SER A 249 22.11 20.77 -0.59
C SER A 249 23.47 21.48 -0.51
N ASP A 250 24.57 20.71 -0.42
CA ASP A 250 25.93 21.23 -0.39
C ASP A 250 26.31 21.87 -1.72
N VAL A 251 26.03 21.19 -2.84
CA VAL A 251 26.26 21.74 -4.18
C VAL A 251 25.47 23.03 -4.38
N ASN A 252 24.19 23.06 -4.00
CA ASN A 252 23.39 24.27 -4.10
C ASN A 252 23.88 25.41 -3.19
N SER A 253 24.43 25.07 -2.02
CA SER A 253 25.05 26.06 -1.13
C SER A 253 26.34 26.62 -1.73
N GLU A 254 27.17 25.79 -2.34
CA GLU A 254 28.42 26.21 -3.01
C GLU A 254 28.13 27.08 -4.24
N ILE A 255 27.12 26.75 -5.05
CA ILE A 255 26.69 27.58 -6.19
C ILE A 255 26.27 28.99 -5.74
N GLU A 256 25.57 29.09 -4.62
CA GLU A 256 25.17 30.40 -4.08
C GLU A 256 26.33 31.14 -3.41
N GLN A 257 27.23 30.43 -2.73
CA GLN A 257 28.47 31.00 -2.20
C GLN A 257 29.41 31.48 -3.31
N PHE A 258 29.36 30.89 -4.51
CA PHE A 258 30.11 31.37 -5.66
C PHE A 258 29.79 32.84 -5.99
N ARG A 259 28.55 33.30 -5.77
CA ARG A 259 28.20 34.74 -5.90
C ARG A 259 28.94 35.63 -4.90
N LEU A 260 29.42 35.05 -3.80
CA LEU A 260 30.16 35.71 -2.73
C LEU A 260 31.68 35.47 -2.83
N ALA A 261 32.17 34.91 -3.95
CA ALA A 261 33.58 34.58 -4.11
C ALA A 261 34.50 35.79 -3.91
N TYR A 262 35.61 35.57 -3.20
CA TYR A 262 36.62 36.59 -2.98
C TYR A 262 37.37 36.89 -4.28
N MET A 263 37.52 38.16 -4.61
CA MET A 263 38.38 38.59 -5.71
C MET A 263 39.82 38.65 -5.22
N VAL A 264 40.73 37.95 -5.90
CA VAL A 264 42.16 37.93 -5.61
C VAL A 264 42.88 38.78 -6.63
N PHE A 265 43.63 39.75 -6.14
CA PHE A 265 44.51 40.61 -6.94
C PHE A 265 45.96 40.17 -6.73
N LYS A 266 46.67 39.88 -7.81
CA LYS A 266 48.11 39.60 -7.81
C LYS A 266 48.82 40.75 -8.53
N GLY A 267 49.88 41.27 -7.93
CA GLY A 267 50.69 42.34 -8.54
C GLY A 267 50.01 43.73 -8.57
N VAL A 268 48.88 43.91 -7.88
CA VAL A 268 48.16 45.20 -7.79
C VAL A 268 47.95 45.55 -6.31
N GLU A 269 48.32 46.77 -5.92
CA GLU A 269 47.92 47.34 -4.62
C GLU A 269 46.51 47.92 -4.76
N VAL A 270 45.57 47.36 -3.99
CA VAL A 270 44.17 47.79 -4.01
C VAL A 270 43.86 48.52 -2.71
N ASP A 271 43.54 49.80 -2.81
CA ASP A 271 43.08 50.64 -1.70
C ASP A 271 41.55 50.79 -1.68
N ASP A 272 41.01 51.34 -0.59
CA ASP A 272 39.56 51.48 -0.38
C ASP A 272 38.90 52.37 -1.47
N GLU A 273 39.62 53.36 -1.99
CA GLU A 273 39.16 54.22 -3.08
C GLU A 273 39.03 53.46 -4.41
N THR A 274 39.98 52.56 -4.71
CA THR A 274 39.94 51.70 -5.89
C THR A 274 38.78 50.71 -5.80
N ILE A 275 38.51 50.15 -4.62
CA ILE A 275 37.35 49.26 -4.39
C ILE A 275 36.03 50.02 -4.62
N GLU A 276 35.91 51.26 -4.13
CA GLU A 276 34.72 52.08 -4.38
C GLU A 276 34.52 52.42 -5.86
N LYS A 277 35.60 52.72 -6.59
CA LYS A 277 35.55 52.93 -8.04
C LYS A 277 35.13 51.65 -8.75
N LEU A 278 35.71 50.50 -8.40
CA LEU A 278 35.35 49.18 -8.94
C LEU A 278 33.86 48.87 -8.77
N LYS A 279 33.28 49.17 -7.59
CA LYS A 279 31.84 49.00 -7.35
C LYS A 279 30.96 49.90 -8.22
N LYS A 280 31.45 51.08 -8.63
CA LYS A 280 30.72 52.06 -9.46
C LYS A 280 30.92 51.83 -10.96
N THR A 281 32.12 51.42 -11.39
CA THR A 281 32.50 51.32 -12.80
C THR A 281 32.50 49.89 -13.33
N GLY A 282 32.66 48.89 -12.46
CA GLY A 282 32.79 47.48 -12.83
C GLY A 282 34.10 47.11 -13.54
N ALA A 283 35.07 48.03 -13.63
CA ALA A 283 36.33 47.84 -14.34
C ALA A 283 37.53 48.05 -13.42
N LEU A 284 38.57 47.24 -13.59
CA LEU A 284 39.83 47.31 -12.86
C LEU A 284 41.00 47.43 -13.84
N GLU A 285 41.93 48.33 -13.54
CA GLU A 285 43.21 48.45 -14.23
C GLU A 285 44.23 47.50 -13.59
N VAL A 286 44.78 46.59 -14.40
CA VAL A 286 45.81 45.61 -14.00
C VAL A 286 47.09 45.96 -14.77
N GLY A 287 48.22 46.12 -14.06
CA GLY A 287 49.51 46.44 -14.66
C GLY A 287 50.11 45.29 -15.48
N ASP A 288 51.33 45.47 -16.02
CA ASP A 288 51.96 44.53 -16.97
C ASP A 288 52.15 43.08 -16.44
N GLU A 289 52.19 42.87 -15.11
CA GLU A 289 52.19 41.55 -14.46
C GLU A 289 50.99 41.34 -13.51
N GLY A 290 49.96 42.18 -13.63
CA GLY A 290 48.77 42.16 -12.77
C GLY A 290 47.75 41.12 -13.22
N ASP A 291 47.20 40.36 -12.26
CA ASP A 291 46.10 39.42 -12.52
C ASP A 291 45.00 39.58 -11.47
N ALA A 292 43.75 39.54 -11.91
CA ALA A 292 42.56 39.66 -11.08
C ALA A 292 41.61 38.52 -11.39
N SER A 293 41.49 37.58 -10.45
CA SER A 293 40.65 36.40 -10.62
C SER A 293 39.80 36.17 -9.38
N PHE A 294 38.60 35.63 -9.55
CA PHE A 294 37.83 35.14 -8.41
C PHE A 294 38.52 33.89 -7.85
N LEU A 295 38.74 33.85 -6.54
CA LEU A 295 39.15 32.64 -5.84
C LEU A 295 37.93 31.73 -5.74
N THR A 296 37.84 30.82 -6.69
CA THR A 296 36.78 29.83 -6.75
C THR A 296 37.31 28.48 -6.29
N LYS A 297 36.47 27.73 -5.59
CA LYS A 297 36.75 26.33 -5.31
C LYS A 297 36.47 25.56 -6.60
N ASP A 298 37.46 24.84 -7.11
CA ASP A 298 37.28 24.00 -8.29
C ASP A 298 36.41 22.79 -7.91
N LEU A 299 35.16 22.80 -8.37
CA LEU A 299 34.23 21.69 -8.19
C LEU A 299 34.28 20.83 -9.44
N ASN A 300 34.69 19.57 -9.27
CA ASN A 300 34.67 18.61 -10.35
C ASN A 300 33.22 18.11 -10.57
N ASP A 301 32.59 18.65 -11.61
CA ASP A 301 31.21 18.34 -12.01
C ASP A 301 31.01 16.83 -12.27
N ASP A 302 31.92 16.20 -13.01
CA ASP A 302 31.86 14.76 -13.34
C ASP A 302 31.79 13.88 -12.08
N ILE A 303 32.57 14.20 -11.04
CA ILE A 303 32.56 13.44 -9.78
C ILE A 303 31.23 13.63 -9.06
N LEU A 304 30.69 14.85 -9.02
CA LEU A 304 29.44 15.16 -8.34
C LEU A 304 28.26 14.48 -9.04
N GLU A 305 28.18 14.59 -10.36
CA GLU A 305 27.15 13.96 -11.17
C GLU A 305 27.20 12.45 -11.02
N HIS A 306 28.36 11.81 -11.21
CA HIS A 306 28.52 10.36 -11.02
C HIS A 306 28.21 9.89 -9.58
N HIS A 307 28.47 10.72 -8.57
CA HIS A 307 28.14 10.39 -7.19
C HIS A 307 26.63 10.41 -6.95
N LEU A 308 25.94 11.48 -7.38
CA LEU A 308 24.49 11.60 -7.27
C LEU A 308 23.77 10.51 -8.06
N ASP A 309 24.20 10.24 -9.29
CA ASP A 309 23.72 9.15 -10.13
C ASP A 309 23.83 7.79 -9.44
N ARG A 310 24.98 7.54 -8.79
CA ARG A 310 25.22 6.28 -8.09
C ARG A 310 24.32 6.15 -6.87
N LEU A 311 24.11 7.25 -6.14
CA LEU A 311 23.19 7.28 -4.99
C LEU A 311 21.76 7.00 -5.43
N GLU A 312 21.26 7.67 -6.46
CA GLU A 312 19.91 7.45 -7.00
C GLU A 312 19.72 6.00 -7.47
N LYS A 313 20.64 5.48 -8.30
CA LYS A 313 20.60 4.09 -8.78
C LYS A 313 20.61 3.08 -7.62
N ASN A 314 21.38 3.34 -6.57
CA ASN A 314 21.40 2.48 -5.38
C ASN A 314 20.11 2.58 -4.57
N ILE A 315 19.53 3.79 -4.41
CA ILE A 315 18.23 3.99 -3.75
C ILE A 315 17.17 3.17 -4.48
N CYS A 316 17.02 3.33 -5.79
CA CYS A 316 16.05 2.59 -6.61
C CYS A 316 16.26 1.07 -6.50
N ARG A 317 17.51 0.59 -6.61
CA ARG A 317 17.84 -0.84 -6.53
C ARG A 317 17.52 -1.44 -5.16
N PHE A 318 17.86 -0.78 -4.07
CA PHE A 318 17.70 -1.34 -2.72
C PHE A 318 16.27 -1.25 -2.20
N THR A 319 15.49 -0.25 -2.64
CA THR A 319 14.06 -0.14 -2.30
C THR A 319 13.15 -0.87 -3.28
N LYS A 320 13.73 -1.42 -4.36
CA LYS A 320 13.04 -2.05 -5.49
C LYS A 320 12.03 -1.10 -6.14
N HIS A 321 12.36 0.18 -6.15
CA HIS A 321 11.59 1.21 -6.83
C HIS A 321 11.99 1.27 -8.30
N VAL A 322 11.04 1.63 -9.15
CA VAL A 322 11.22 1.73 -10.60
C VAL A 322 11.17 3.19 -10.97
N ASN A 323 12.30 3.73 -11.42
CA ASN A 323 12.33 5.08 -11.95
C ASN A 323 11.67 5.07 -13.35
N LEU A 324 10.50 5.68 -13.47
CA LEU A 324 9.75 5.78 -14.73
C LEU A 324 10.29 6.85 -15.69
N SER A 325 11.13 7.77 -15.18
CA SER A 325 11.78 8.81 -15.97
C SER A 325 13.09 8.36 -16.64
N ASP A 326 13.57 7.15 -16.34
CA ASP A 326 14.75 6.56 -16.97
C ASP A 326 14.55 6.49 -18.50
N GLU A 327 15.50 7.04 -19.26
CA GLU A 327 15.51 7.06 -20.74
C GLU A 327 15.28 5.69 -21.36
N SER A 328 15.65 4.64 -20.62
CA SER A 328 15.41 3.26 -21.00
C SER A 328 13.92 2.95 -21.22
N PHE A 329 12.98 3.73 -20.65
CA PHE A 329 11.53 3.61 -20.87
C PHE A 329 11.01 4.40 -22.09
N GLY A 330 11.81 5.30 -22.67
CA GLY A 330 11.41 6.17 -23.78
C GLY A 330 11.39 5.52 -25.18
N GLY A 331 11.74 4.24 -25.30
CA GLY A 331 11.69 3.49 -26.56
C GLY A 331 10.42 2.66 -26.74
N ASN A 332 10.17 2.14 -27.95
CA ASN A 332 9.15 1.11 -28.22
C ASN A 332 9.54 -0.21 -27.55
N LEU A 333 9.41 -0.26 -26.23
CA LEU A 333 9.67 -1.46 -25.44
C LEU A 333 8.56 -2.48 -25.70
N THR A 334 8.96 -3.72 -25.93
CA THR A 334 8.00 -4.83 -25.95
C THR A 334 7.44 -5.04 -24.54
N GLY A 335 6.20 -5.52 -24.42
CA GLY A 335 5.56 -5.77 -23.11
C GLY A 335 6.38 -6.69 -22.18
N VAL A 336 7.19 -7.59 -22.75
CA VAL A 336 8.12 -8.45 -22.00
C VAL A 336 9.24 -7.63 -21.34
N ALA A 337 9.82 -6.65 -22.04
CA ALA A 337 10.87 -5.80 -21.51
C ALA A 337 10.37 -4.92 -20.34
N ILE A 338 9.14 -4.39 -20.44
CA ILE A 338 8.50 -3.63 -19.36
C ILE A 338 8.32 -4.51 -18.13
N ARG A 339 7.84 -5.76 -18.28
CA ARG A 339 7.70 -6.70 -17.17
C ARG A 339 9.02 -7.02 -16.47
N TYR A 340 10.12 -7.19 -17.21
CA TYR A 340 11.44 -7.41 -16.61
C TYR A 340 11.91 -6.22 -15.77
N LYS A 341 11.61 -4.98 -16.19
CA LYS A 341 11.93 -3.79 -15.40
C LYS A 341 11.08 -3.67 -14.14
N LEU A 342 9.81 -4.04 -14.22
CA LEU A 342 8.88 -4.03 -13.09
C LEU A 342 9.09 -5.22 -12.13
N LEU A 343 9.88 -6.23 -12.51
CA LEU A 343 10.05 -7.47 -11.75
C LEU A 343 10.45 -7.24 -10.29
N ALA A 344 11.32 -6.26 -10.03
CA ALA A 344 11.74 -5.93 -8.67
C ALA A 344 10.57 -5.39 -7.83
N LEU A 345 9.77 -4.48 -8.41
CA LEU A 345 8.56 -3.95 -7.79
C LEU A 345 7.53 -5.06 -7.58
N GLU A 346 7.29 -5.90 -8.59
CA GLU A 346 6.34 -7.02 -8.50
C GLU A 346 6.72 -8.01 -7.41
N THR A 347 8.01 -8.35 -7.27
CA THR A 347 8.49 -9.24 -6.20
C THR A 347 8.19 -8.68 -4.80
N LYS A 348 8.37 -7.37 -4.63
CA LYS A 348 8.09 -6.68 -3.37
C LYS A 348 6.59 -6.59 -3.10
N SER A 349 5.82 -6.25 -4.13
CA SER A 349 4.35 -6.18 -4.09
C SER A 349 3.73 -7.53 -3.78
N GLY A 350 4.16 -8.60 -4.44
CA GLY A 350 3.71 -9.97 -4.16
C GLY A 350 4.04 -10.44 -2.74
N THR A 351 5.15 -9.98 -2.15
CA THR A 351 5.44 -10.26 -0.73
C THR A 351 4.41 -9.62 0.19
N LEU A 352 4.08 -8.34 -0.03
CA LEU A 352 3.05 -7.65 0.74
C LEU A 352 1.69 -8.30 0.49
N GLU A 353 1.34 -8.65 -0.76
CA GLU A 353 0.08 -9.30 -1.11
C GLU A 353 -0.14 -10.60 -0.32
N MET A 354 0.86 -11.48 -0.26
CA MET A 354 0.75 -12.72 0.52
C MET A 354 0.49 -12.46 2.01
N LYS A 355 1.15 -11.44 2.58
CA LYS A 355 0.95 -11.05 3.98
C LYS A 355 -0.41 -10.39 4.20
N PHE A 356 -0.84 -9.55 3.27
CA PHE A 356 -2.11 -8.85 3.29
C PHE A 356 -3.27 -9.84 3.19
N THR A 357 -3.20 -10.80 2.26
CA THR A 357 -4.15 -11.90 2.11
C THR A 357 -4.27 -12.74 3.39
N LYS A 358 -3.16 -13.03 4.07
CA LYS A 358 -3.20 -13.72 5.37
C LYS A 358 -3.98 -12.92 6.42
N SER A 359 -3.71 -11.62 6.53
CA SER A 359 -4.39 -10.74 7.49
C SER A 359 -5.87 -10.51 7.14
N LEU A 360 -6.21 -10.35 5.86
CA LEU A 360 -7.60 -10.28 5.40
C LEU A 360 -8.35 -11.58 5.72
N ARG A 361 -7.73 -12.73 5.47
CA ARG A 361 -8.34 -14.03 5.80
C ARG A 361 -8.64 -14.14 7.30
N GLN A 362 -7.74 -13.67 8.16
CA GLN A 362 -8.03 -13.58 9.60
C GLN A 362 -9.15 -12.58 9.91
N GLN A 363 -9.21 -11.42 9.24
CA GLN A 363 -10.29 -10.45 9.40
C GLN A 363 -11.66 -11.07 9.09
N PHE A 364 -11.78 -11.75 7.95
CA PHE A 364 -13.03 -12.40 7.56
C PHE A 364 -13.37 -13.60 8.44
N LYS A 365 -12.38 -14.34 8.93
CA LYS A 365 -12.60 -15.38 9.95
C LYS A 365 -13.29 -14.82 11.19
N LEU A 366 -12.75 -13.76 11.76
CA LEU A 366 -13.32 -13.12 12.95
C LEU A 366 -14.71 -12.54 12.67
N LEU A 367 -14.88 -11.88 11.52
CA LEU A 367 -16.17 -11.33 11.10
C LEU A 367 -17.24 -12.42 10.96
N PHE A 368 -16.92 -13.54 10.30
CA PHE A 368 -17.84 -14.65 10.12
C PHE A 368 -18.15 -15.35 11.44
N ASP A 369 -17.18 -15.48 12.34
CA ASP A 369 -17.41 -16.00 13.69
C ASP A 369 -18.43 -15.15 14.47
N ALA A 370 -18.35 -13.82 14.38
CA ALA A 370 -19.34 -12.92 14.97
C ALA A 370 -20.72 -13.05 14.30
N TRP A 371 -20.76 -13.14 12.97
CA TRP A 371 -22.01 -13.30 12.23
C TRP A 371 -22.72 -14.63 12.53
N ASN A 372 -21.96 -15.73 12.58
CA ASN A 372 -22.45 -17.07 12.93
C ASN A 372 -22.98 -17.12 14.38
N LEU A 373 -22.34 -16.40 15.30
CA LEU A 373 -22.81 -16.28 16.68
C LEU A 373 -24.18 -15.58 16.75
N ARG A 374 -24.39 -14.53 15.93
CA ARG A 374 -25.64 -13.76 15.88
C ARG A 374 -26.77 -14.51 15.17
N SER A 375 -26.48 -15.21 14.07
CA SER A 375 -27.47 -15.99 13.32
C SER A 375 -27.84 -17.31 14.00
N ASN A 376 -27.06 -17.74 15.00
CA ASN A 376 -27.17 -19.05 15.65
C ASN A 376 -27.10 -20.23 14.64
N LYS A 377 -26.38 -20.02 13.54
CA LYS A 377 -26.14 -21.01 12.49
C LYS A 377 -24.68 -20.96 12.07
N ALA A 378 -24.04 -22.12 11.94
CA ALA A 378 -22.68 -22.24 11.42
C ALA A 378 -22.74 -22.40 9.89
N GLU A 379 -23.14 -21.34 9.20
CA GLU A 379 -23.33 -21.35 7.74
C GLU A 379 -22.10 -20.85 6.98
N LEU A 380 -21.24 -20.02 7.60
CA LEU A 380 -20.15 -19.34 6.89
C LEU A 380 -18.75 -19.87 7.27
N ASP A 381 -18.04 -20.42 6.28
CA ASP A 381 -16.62 -20.74 6.37
C ASP A 381 -15.80 -19.62 5.71
N TYR A 382 -14.81 -19.08 6.42
CA TYR A 382 -13.94 -18.01 5.91
C TYR A 382 -12.99 -18.48 4.81
N LEU A 383 -12.80 -19.81 4.66
CA LEU A 383 -11.94 -20.38 3.63
C LEU A 383 -12.47 -20.21 2.21
N CYS A 384 -13.77 -19.94 2.03
CA CYS A 384 -14.36 -19.68 0.71
C CYS A 384 -14.09 -18.26 0.19
N MET A 385 -13.47 -17.39 0.99
CA MET A 385 -13.12 -16.03 0.58
C MET A 385 -11.86 -16.03 -0.28
N THR A 386 -12.01 -15.51 -1.50
CA THR A 386 -10.93 -15.25 -2.45
C THR A 386 -10.70 -13.75 -2.56
N PHE A 387 -9.42 -13.37 -2.57
CA PHE A 387 -8.96 -11.98 -2.68
C PHE A 387 -8.09 -11.85 -3.91
N GLN A 388 -8.48 -10.98 -4.85
CA GLN A 388 -7.73 -10.76 -6.08
C GLN A 388 -7.23 -9.32 -6.15
N PHE A 389 -5.90 -9.19 -6.30
CA PHE A 389 -5.21 -7.91 -6.42
C PHE A 389 -4.88 -7.66 -7.89
N THR A 390 -5.40 -6.58 -8.45
CA THR A 390 -5.12 -6.20 -9.84
C THR A 390 -4.05 -5.12 -9.87
N ARG A 391 -2.96 -5.36 -10.62
CA ARG A 391 -1.88 -4.38 -10.77
C ARG A 391 -2.32 -3.21 -11.62
N ASN A 392 -2.15 -2.00 -11.11
CA ASN A 392 -2.45 -0.78 -11.84
C ASN A 392 -1.29 -0.45 -12.81
N LEU A 393 -1.38 -0.97 -14.03
CA LEU A 393 -0.44 -0.68 -15.11
C LEU A 393 -1.17 -0.05 -16.28
N PRO A 394 -0.54 0.89 -17.00
CA PRO A 394 -1.05 1.36 -18.28
C PRO A 394 -1.18 0.17 -19.24
N ALA A 395 -2.42 -0.16 -19.61
CA ALA A 395 -2.73 -1.21 -20.56
C ALA A 395 -2.60 -0.70 -22.00
N ASN A 396 -2.05 -1.52 -22.89
CA ASN A 396 -2.15 -1.29 -24.33
C ASN A 396 -3.36 -2.04 -24.87
N LEU A 397 -4.48 -1.31 -25.03
CA LEU A 397 -5.75 -1.89 -25.48
C LEU A 397 -5.66 -2.54 -26.86
N SER A 398 -4.76 -2.08 -27.72
CA SER A 398 -4.55 -2.69 -29.05
C SER A 398 -3.95 -4.09 -28.91
N ASP A 399 -2.93 -4.25 -28.05
CA ASP A 399 -2.30 -5.55 -27.81
C ASP A 399 -3.27 -6.50 -27.11
N GLU A 400 -4.08 -6.00 -26.16
CA GLU A 400 -5.11 -6.79 -25.48
C GLU A 400 -6.18 -7.28 -26.47
N ALA A 401 -6.71 -6.41 -27.33
CA ALA A 401 -7.68 -6.80 -28.36
C ALA A 401 -7.13 -7.86 -29.33
N ASP A 402 -5.86 -7.73 -29.73
CA ASP A 402 -5.18 -8.71 -30.59
C ASP A 402 -5.02 -10.07 -29.89
N VAL A 403 -4.71 -10.10 -28.59
CA VAL A 403 -4.64 -11.33 -27.82
C VAL A 403 -6.02 -11.97 -27.67
N GLN A 404 -7.07 -11.17 -27.43
CA GLN A 404 -8.44 -11.64 -27.28
C GLN A 404 -8.97 -12.32 -28.54
N SER A 405 -8.77 -11.70 -29.70
CA SER A 405 -9.19 -12.27 -30.98
C SER A 405 -8.53 -13.64 -31.24
N LYS A 406 -7.30 -13.84 -30.78
CA LYS A 406 -6.57 -15.11 -30.90
C LYS A 406 -7.03 -16.16 -29.88
N LEU A 407 -7.58 -15.74 -28.75
CA LEU A 407 -8.06 -16.63 -27.69
C LEU A 407 -9.56 -16.95 -27.79
N GLN A 408 -10.29 -16.28 -28.67
CA GLN A 408 -11.71 -16.55 -28.93
C GLN A 408 -11.94 -18.03 -29.31
N GLY A 409 -12.83 -18.70 -28.57
CA GLY A 409 -13.13 -20.13 -28.77
C GLY A 409 -12.11 -21.11 -28.16
N LEU A 410 -11.00 -20.65 -27.56
CA LEU A 410 -10.01 -21.51 -26.89
C LEU A 410 -10.17 -21.55 -25.36
N ILE A 411 -10.69 -20.47 -24.77
CA ILE A 411 -10.99 -20.35 -23.33
C ILE A 411 -12.44 -19.91 -23.15
N SER A 412 -12.98 -20.05 -21.92
CA SER A 412 -14.32 -19.56 -21.64
C SER A 412 -14.40 -18.05 -21.85
N GLU A 413 -15.52 -17.58 -22.37
CA GLU A 413 -15.75 -16.15 -22.65
C GLU A 413 -15.59 -15.30 -21.37
N GLU A 414 -15.99 -15.84 -20.22
CA GLU A 414 -15.80 -15.21 -18.91
C GLU A 414 -14.31 -15.02 -18.57
N THR A 415 -13.50 -16.06 -18.76
CA THR A 415 -12.04 -15.96 -18.54
C THR A 415 -11.41 -15.02 -19.55
N ARG A 416 -11.87 -15.03 -20.80
CA ARG A 416 -11.39 -14.13 -21.86
C ARG A 416 -11.65 -12.67 -21.49
N LEU A 417 -12.88 -12.31 -21.14
CA LEU A 417 -13.27 -10.96 -20.73
C LEU A 417 -12.59 -10.53 -19.42
N SER A 418 -12.33 -11.47 -18.50
CA SER A 418 -11.59 -11.18 -17.26
C SER A 418 -10.13 -10.73 -17.49
N MET A 419 -9.55 -11.03 -18.65
CA MET A 419 -8.21 -10.56 -19.00
C MET A 419 -8.20 -9.13 -19.55
N LEU A 420 -9.36 -8.57 -19.89
CA LEU A 420 -9.47 -7.22 -20.44
C LEU A 420 -9.40 -6.18 -19.32
N SER A 421 -8.51 -5.22 -19.46
CA SER A 421 -8.38 -4.13 -18.49
C SER A 421 -9.60 -3.19 -18.43
N VAL A 422 -10.41 -3.15 -19.49
CA VAL A 422 -11.56 -2.23 -19.64
C VAL A 422 -12.85 -2.80 -19.07
N VAL A 423 -12.95 -4.11 -18.84
CA VAL A 423 -14.19 -4.76 -18.40
C VAL A 423 -14.11 -5.02 -16.89
N PRO A 424 -14.75 -4.17 -16.05
CA PRO A 424 -14.67 -4.31 -14.60
C PRO A 424 -15.42 -5.53 -14.05
N ASP A 425 -16.51 -5.94 -14.70
CA ASP A 425 -17.30 -7.12 -14.33
C ASP A 425 -17.59 -7.99 -15.57
N PRO A 426 -16.84 -9.09 -15.77
CA PRO A 426 -17.03 -10.01 -16.89
C PRO A 426 -18.41 -10.67 -16.91
N LYS A 427 -19.03 -10.93 -15.74
CA LYS A 427 -20.35 -11.57 -15.65
C LYS A 427 -21.44 -10.61 -16.10
N ALA A 428 -21.39 -9.36 -15.65
CA ALA A 428 -22.33 -8.33 -16.09
C ALA A 428 -22.21 -8.05 -17.60
N GLU A 429 -21.00 -8.04 -18.14
CA GLU A 429 -20.78 -7.83 -19.57
C GLU A 429 -21.33 -9.01 -20.41
N LEU A 430 -21.07 -10.25 -19.98
CA LEU A 430 -21.67 -11.42 -20.62
C LEU A 430 -23.20 -11.40 -20.57
N GLN A 431 -23.79 -10.89 -19.49
CA GLN A 431 -25.23 -10.76 -19.39
C GLN A 431 -25.78 -9.72 -20.38
N LYS A 432 -25.12 -8.56 -20.50
CA LYS A 432 -25.49 -7.55 -21.51
C LYS A 432 -25.35 -8.07 -22.94
N MET A 433 -24.27 -8.79 -23.24
CA MET A 433 -24.10 -9.39 -24.57
C MET A 433 -25.24 -10.37 -24.91
N LYS A 434 -25.71 -11.15 -23.94
CA LYS A 434 -26.87 -12.04 -24.12
C LYS A 434 -28.17 -11.26 -24.31
N GLU A 435 -28.37 -10.17 -23.57
CA GLU A 435 -29.54 -9.30 -23.73
C GLU A 435 -29.56 -8.67 -25.14
N GLU A 436 -28.41 -8.19 -25.63
CA GLU A 436 -28.25 -7.66 -26.99
C GLU A 436 -28.46 -8.74 -28.07
N GLU A 437 -27.99 -9.97 -27.85
CA GLU A 437 -28.16 -11.08 -28.79
C GLU A 437 -29.64 -11.49 -28.90
N VAL A 438 -30.38 -11.52 -27.78
CA VAL A 438 -31.83 -11.80 -27.76
C VAL A 438 -32.64 -10.70 -28.44
N ASP A 439 -32.28 -9.43 -28.24
CA ASP A 439 -32.94 -8.29 -28.90
C ASP A 439 -32.63 -8.22 -30.41
N SER A 440 -31.54 -8.87 -30.85
CA SER A 440 -31.14 -8.96 -32.26
C SER A 440 -31.76 -10.15 -33.02
N ILE A 441 -32.58 -11.00 -32.37
CA ILE A 441 -33.27 -12.10 -33.05
C ILE A 441 -34.26 -11.53 -34.07
N ASP A 442 -33.93 -11.77 -35.33
CA ASP A 442 -34.59 -11.30 -36.54
C ASP A 442 -36.08 -11.73 -36.64
N LEU A 443 -36.99 -10.77 -36.47
CA LEU A 443 -38.44 -10.93 -36.65
C LEU A 443 -38.84 -11.38 -38.07
N ASP A 444 -37.94 -11.33 -39.06
CA ASP A 444 -38.22 -11.76 -40.44
C ASP A 444 -38.28 -13.29 -40.62
N THR A 445 -37.85 -14.08 -39.64
CA THR A 445 -37.97 -15.55 -39.70
C THR A 445 -39.37 -16.08 -39.31
N VAL A 446 -40.24 -15.24 -38.75
CA VAL A 446 -41.59 -15.65 -38.28
C VAL A 446 -42.68 -15.49 -39.36
N HIS A 447 -42.41 -14.81 -40.49
CA HIS A 447 -43.44 -14.49 -41.50
C HIS A 447 -43.43 -15.35 -42.79
N LYS A 448 -42.72 -16.48 -42.84
CA LYS A 448 -42.72 -17.41 -43.99
C LYS A 448 -43.08 -18.85 -43.63
N GLY A 449 -44.15 -19.03 -42.86
CA GLY A 449 -44.64 -20.36 -42.45
C GLY A 449 -46.15 -20.51 -42.44
N GLY A 450 -46.90 -19.74 -43.23
CA GLY A 450 -48.36 -19.85 -43.30
C GLY A 450 -48.84 -20.03 -44.74
N GLU A 451 -48.94 -21.28 -45.20
CA GLU A 451 -49.90 -21.73 -46.23
C GLU A 451 -49.79 -23.27 -46.44
N ASN A 452 -50.60 -24.02 -45.69
CA ASN A 452 -51.47 -25.13 -46.14
C ASN A 452 -51.73 -26.14 -45.01
N ASP A 453 -52.83 -25.92 -44.28
CA ASP A 453 -53.53 -26.95 -43.53
C ASP A 453 -54.45 -27.77 -44.44
N GLY A 454 -54.44 -29.08 -44.23
CA GLY A 454 -55.07 -30.08 -45.09
C GLY A 454 -56.55 -30.38 -44.81
N MET A 455 -57.07 -31.33 -45.58
CA MET A 455 -58.23 -32.14 -45.21
C MET A 455 -58.04 -33.58 -45.73
N GLY A 456 -58.23 -34.56 -44.85
CA GLY A 456 -58.38 -35.98 -45.23
C GLY A 456 -57.97 -36.95 -44.12
N GLN A 457 -58.96 -37.49 -43.42
CA GLN A 457 -58.91 -38.42 -42.29
C GLN A 457 -58.49 -39.86 -42.66
N GLU A 458 -58.37 -40.68 -41.59
CA GLU A 458 -58.43 -42.15 -41.52
C GLU A 458 -57.11 -42.91 -41.77
N ALA A 459 -56.81 -44.03 -41.12
CA ALA A 459 -57.25 -44.69 -39.89
C ALA A 459 -56.23 -45.80 -39.58
N GLU A 460 -56.05 -46.06 -38.29
CA GLU A 460 -55.74 -47.31 -37.60
C GLU A 460 -54.83 -48.43 -38.20
N THR A 461 -53.69 -48.62 -37.51
CA THR A 461 -53.23 -49.88 -36.86
C THR A 461 -52.59 -51.04 -37.71
N PRO A 462 -51.97 -52.09 -37.11
CA PRO A 462 -50.51 -52.27 -36.98
C PRO A 462 -50.08 -53.72 -37.39
N PRO A 463 -49.15 -54.43 -36.69
CA PRO A 463 -47.69 -54.31 -36.60
C PRO A 463 -46.95 -55.58 -37.12
N LYS A 464 -45.60 -55.51 -37.25
CA LYS A 464 -44.59 -56.46 -36.71
C LYS A 464 -43.31 -56.57 -37.56
N ASP A 465 -42.21 -56.31 -36.87
CA ASP A 465 -41.04 -57.18 -36.64
C ASP A 465 -40.23 -57.77 -37.83
N ARG A 466 -38.91 -57.74 -37.60
CA ARG A 466 -37.79 -58.52 -38.18
C ARG A 466 -37.11 -58.04 -39.46
N GLY A 467 -35.91 -57.50 -39.24
CA GLY A 467 -34.71 -58.32 -39.46
C GLY A 467 -33.80 -57.90 -40.61
N ARG A 468 -32.49 -57.77 -40.27
CA ARG A 468 -31.28 -58.13 -41.05
C ARG A 468 -31.19 -57.58 -42.49
N THR A 469 -30.12 -56.96 -42.96
CA THR A 469 -28.67 -57.23 -42.86
C THR A 469 -28.01 -56.26 -43.85
N GLY A 470 -26.74 -55.91 -43.70
CA GLY A 470 -25.94 -55.47 -44.86
C GLY A 470 -24.68 -54.71 -44.50
N LYS A 471 -23.54 -55.38 -44.65
CA LYS A 471 -22.17 -54.86 -44.67
C LYS A 471 -21.89 -54.00 -45.92
N GLY A 472 -20.81 -53.23 -45.88
CA GLY A 472 -20.02 -52.81 -47.05
C GLY A 472 -19.39 -51.44 -46.80
N ASP A 473 -18.10 -51.39 -46.42
CA ASP A 473 -16.96 -51.17 -47.33
C ASP A 473 -16.78 -49.65 -47.59
N SER A 474 -15.81 -48.99 -46.94
CA SER A 474 -14.37 -48.93 -47.21
C SER A 474 -13.98 -47.82 -48.21
N LEU A 475 -13.30 -46.80 -47.65
CA LEU A 475 -12.18 -46.03 -48.23
C LEU A 475 -12.52 -45.09 -49.43
N PRO A 476 -11.58 -44.25 -49.90
CA PRO A 476 -11.38 -42.86 -49.42
C PRO A 476 -11.32 -41.86 -50.59
N VAL A 477 -11.28 -40.55 -50.31
CA VAL A 477 -10.33 -39.53 -50.83
C VAL A 477 -10.45 -38.32 -49.91
#